data_AF-R5ACU6-F1
#
_entry.id   AF-R5ACU6-F1
#
_cell.length_a   1.000
_cell.length_b   1.000
_cell.length_c   1.000
_cell.angle_alpha   90.00
_cell.angle_beta   90.00
_cell.angle_gamma   90.00
#
_symmetry.space_group_name_H-M   'P 1'
#
loop_
_entity.id
_entity.type
_entity.pdbx_description
1 polymer ?
#
loop_
_entity_poly.entity_id
_entity_poly.type
_entity_poly.pdbx_seq_one_letter_code
_entity_poly.pdbx_strand_id
1 'polypeptide(L)'
;MVPKNVRVGKSGLGKGWGASAIYYKHRVENRRSGVLLISNMSLLFCVIILVFSFFMREEGIVPVFAFATYMQLFSVALGRFNRELIKPYIYLIPEPPLKKLLYALKESLLTDAMEALVLFVIVGLVMGASPVEIIFCVLARISFALLFTAGNVLVERVFGMVSSKALIFLFYFLALLLMAVPGIVLAVVLSVVVPVFTVAVALAGMTAVNVVIGVLVLWLCRNLLQYAELNNK
;
A
#
# COMPACT_ATOMS: atom_id res chain seq x y z
N MET A 1 36.96 3.65 -16.60
CA MET A 1 36.65 4.39 -17.85
C MET A 1 35.16 4.68 -17.88
N VAL A 2 34.75 5.95 -17.87
CA VAL A 2 33.34 6.33 -17.99
C VAL A 2 32.97 6.26 -19.49
N PRO A 3 31.89 5.58 -19.89
CA PRO A 3 31.55 5.39 -21.30
C PRO A 3 31.27 6.74 -21.99
N LYS A 4 31.88 6.93 -23.17
CA LYS A 4 31.90 8.19 -23.95
C LYS A 4 30.54 8.59 -24.54
N ASN A 5 29.61 7.64 -24.68
CA ASN A 5 28.25 7.85 -25.19
C ASN A 5 27.24 7.11 -24.31
N VAL A 6 26.73 7.77 -23.27
CA VAL A 6 25.56 7.29 -22.54
C VAL A 6 24.33 7.69 -23.33
N ARG A 7 23.52 6.71 -23.77
CA ARG A 7 22.20 7.00 -24.35
C ARG A 7 21.31 7.61 -23.25
N VAL A 8 21.33 8.93 -23.15
CA VAL A 8 20.38 9.67 -22.32
C VAL A 8 19.00 9.55 -22.98
N GLY A 9 18.18 8.63 -22.48
CA GLY A 9 16.75 8.60 -22.80
C GLY A 9 16.08 9.94 -22.41
N LYS A 10 14.79 10.10 -22.72
CA LYS A 10 14.05 11.37 -22.47
C LYS A 10 14.35 11.95 -21.08
N SER A 11 14.96 13.14 -21.06
CA SER A 11 15.29 13.91 -19.86
C SER A 11 14.11 14.77 -19.41
N GLY A 12 14.09 15.16 -18.14
CA GLY A 12 12.98 15.90 -17.52
C GLY A 12 11.77 15.06 -17.13
N LEU A 13 10.84 15.68 -16.38
CA LEU A 13 9.57 15.09 -15.97
C LEU A 13 8.54 15.09 -17.11
N GLY A 14 8.61 16.08 -18.00
CA GLY A 14 7.75 16.25 -19.17
C GLY A 14 6.31 16.66 -18.87
N LYS A 15 5.81 16.48 -17.64
CA LYS A 15 4.46 16.87 -17.17
C LYS A 15 4.45 17.16 -15.66
N GLY A 16 3.39 17.82 -15.20
CA GLY A 16 3.13 18.11 -13.79
C GLY A 16 3.49 19.53 -13.38
N TRP A 17 2.68 20.09 -12.48
CA TRP A 17 2.89 21.39 -11.84
C TRP A 17 2.63 21.28 -10.33
N GLY A 18 3.40 22.00 -9.52
CA GLY A 18 3.27 22.01 -8.06
C GLY A 18 3.36 20.60 -7.46
N ALA A 19 2.37 20.22 -6.64
CA ALA A 19 2.36 18.92 -5.96
C ALA A 19 2.29 17.72 -6.94
N SER A 20 1.67 17.89 -8.11
CA SER A 20 1.54 16.82 -9.09
C SER A 20 2.88 16.40 -9.71
N ALA A 21 3.91 17.26 -9.65
CA ALA A 21 5.26 16.94 -10.11
C ALA A 21 5.87 15.75 -9.35
N ILE A 22 5.47 15.53 -8.09
CA ILE A 22 5.91 14.39 -7.27
C ILE A 22 5.54 13.06 -7.95
N TYR A 23 4.29 12.94 -8.40
CA TYR A 23 3.79 11.74 -9.09
C TYR A 23 4.52 11.49 -10.41
N TYR A 24 4.70 12.52 -11.24
CA TYR A 24 5.41 12.37 -12.51
C TYR A 24 6.90 12.06 -12.32
N LYS A 25 7.51 12.56 -11.24
CA LYS A 25 8.84 12.15 -10.82
C LYS A 25 8.90 10.66 -10.52
N HIS A 26 7.98 10.14 -9.70
CA HIS A 26 7.93 8.71 -9.39
C HIS A 26 7.77 7.84 -10.64
N ARG A 27 6.97 8.28 -11.61
CA ARG A 27 6.82 7.59 -12.89
C ARG A 27 8.11 7.54 -13.72
N VAL A 28 8.87 8.63 -13.75
CA VAL A 28 10.16 8.69 -14.45
C VAL A 28 11.21 7.84 -13.73
N GLU A 29 11.22 7.86 -12.40
CA GLU A 29 12.07 6.98 -11.57
C GLU A 29 11.77 5.51 -11.87
N ASN A 30 10.50 5.10 -11.91
CA ASN A 30 10.09 3.75 -12.29
C ASN A 30 10.61 3.36 -13.67
N ARG A 31 10.38 4.22 -14.68
CA ARG A 31 10.87 3.99 -16.04
C ARG A 31 12.39 3.82 -16.12
N ARG A 32 13.15 4.60 -15.33
CA ARG A 32 14.63 4.56 -15.33
C ARG A 32 15.19 3.38 -14.55
N SER A 33 14.48 2.92 -13.52
CA SER A 33 14.91 1.80 -12.69
C SER A 33 14.82 0.45 -13.41
N GLY A 34 14.13 0.37 -14.56
CA GLY A 34 13.93 -0.88 -15.31
C GLY A 34 13.01 -1.89 -14.62
N VAL A 35 12.61 -1.60 -13.37
CA VAL A 35 11.63 -2.35 -12.62
C VAL A 35 10.26 -2.03 -13.23
N LEU A 36 9.49 -3.07 -13.56
CA LEU A 36 8.06 -2.95 -13.88
C LEU A 36 7.37 -2.21 -12.71
N LEU A 37 6.10 -1.81 -12.86
CA LEU A 37 5.37 -1.10 -11.78
C LEU A 37 5.41 -1.82 -10.42
N ILE A 38 5.81 -3.10 -10.36
CA ILE A 38 5.91 -3.98 -9.19
C ILE A 38 7.38 -4.10 -8.73
N SER A 39 7.64 -3.89 -7.43
CA SER A 39 8.98 -4.01 -6.85
C SER A 39 9.52 -5.44 -6.83
N ASN A 40 10.84 -5.64 -6.80
CA ASN A 40 11.44 -6.98 -6.69
C ASN A 40 10.99 -7.74 -5.43
N MET A 41 10.82 -7.03 -4.31
CA MET A 41 10.32 -7.62 -3.06
C MET A 41 8.85 -8.03 -3.19
N SER A 42 8.02 -7.18 -3.79
CA SER A 42 6.63 -7.51 -4.12
C SER A 42 6.54 -8.73 -5.04
N LEU A 43 7.37 -8.81 -6.07
CA LEU A 43 7.41 -9.97 -6.98
C LEU A 43 7.76 -11.27 -6.24
N LEU A 44 8.76 -11.23 -5.35
CA LEU A 44 9.12 -12.37 -4.51
C LEU A 44 7.94 -12.79 -3.64
N PHE A 45 7.25 -11.84 -3.00
CA PHE A 45 6.07 -12.12 -2.17
C PHE A 45 4.92 -12.68 -3.01
N CYS A 46 4.67 -12.17 -4.22
CA CYS A 46 3.69 -12.74 -5.13
C CYS A 46 3.99 -14.21 -5.45
N VAL A 47 5.25 -14.55 -5.75
CA VAL A 47 5.65 -15.96 -6.00
C VAL A 47 5.41 -16.83 -4.78
N ILE A 48 5.79 -16.37 -3.59
CA ILE A 48 5.58 -17.11 -2.34
C ILE A 48 4.09 -17.32 -2.07
N ILE A 49 3.25 -16.29 -2.28
CA ILE A 49 1.80 -16.37 -2.11
C ILE A 49 1.18 -17.34 -3.12
N LEU A 50 1.66 -17.36 -4.37
CA LEU A 50 1.19 -18.32 -5.38
C LEU A 50 1.52 -19.76 -4.98
N VAL A 51 2.75 -20.03 -4.52
CA VAL A 51 3.14 -21.34 -4.00
C VAL A 51 2.27 -21.72 -2.80
N PHE A 52 2.07 -20.81 -1.85
CA PHE A 52 1.19 -21.03 -0.70
C PHE A 52 -0.26 -21.31 -1.11
N SER A 53 -0.78 -20.59 -2.11
CA SER A 53 -2.14 -20.80 -2.63
C SER A 53 -2.35 -22.18 -3.24
N PHE A 54 -1.29 -22.75 -3.83
CA PHE A 54 -1.35 -24.11 -4.38
C PHE A 54 -1.46 -25.16 -3.27
N PHE A 55 -0.76 -24.98 -2.15
CA PHE A 55 -0.86 -25.88 -0.99
C PHE A 55 -2.18 -25.75 -0.22
N MET A 56 -2.77 -24.55 -0.19
CA MET A 56 -4.00 -24.24 0.56
C MET A 56 -5.28 -24.35 -0.28
N ARG A 57 -5.21 -25.03 -1.43
CA ARG A 57 -6.31 -25.10 -2.40
C ARG A 57 -7.61 -25.64 -1.80
N GLU A 58 -7.50 -26.59 -0.87
CA GLU A 58 -8.64 -27.26 -0.22
C GLU A 58 -9.22 -26.47 0.97
N GLU A 59 -8.50 -25.49 1.53
CA GLU A 59 -8.96 -24.70 2.69
C GLU A 59 -9.74 -23.44 2.29
N GLY A 60 -9.74 -23.08 0.99
CA GLY A 60 -10.43 -21.91 0.45
C GLY A 60 -9.59 -20.63 0.46
N ILE A 61 -10.14 -19.55 -0.09
CA ILE A 61 -9.38 -18.32 -0.39
C ILE A 61 -8.98 -17.48 0.83
N VAL A 62 -9.65 -17.68 1.98
CA VAL A 62 -9.50 -16.83 3.17
C VAL A 62 -8.11 -16.95 3.83
N PRO A 63 -7.55 -18.15 4.10
CA PRO A 63 -6.18 -18.29 4.60
C PRO A 63 -5.13 -17.67 3.67
N VAL A 64 -5.29 -17.86 2.36
CA VAL A 64 -4.39 -17.27 1.35
C VAL A 64 -4.48 -15.75 1.36
N PHE A 65 -5.68 -15.20 1.49
CA PHE A 65 -5.89 -13.75 1.62
C PHE A 65 -5.24 -13.19 2.90
N ALA A 66 -5.40 -13.87 4.03
CA ALA A 66 -4.79 -13.47 5.30
C ALA A 66 -3.26 -13.48 5.21
N PHE A 67 -2.68 -14.54 4.64
CA PHE A 67 -1.24 -14.65 4.42
C PHE A 67 -0.72 -13.57 3.45
N ALA A 68 -1.43 -13.33 2.34
CA ALA A 68 -1.09 -12.30 1.37
C ALA A 68 -1.14 -10.88 1.97
N THR A 69 -2.09 -10.63 2.89
CA THR A 69 -2.22 -9.36 3.62
C THR A 69 -1.10 -9.19 4.66
N TYR A 70 -0.71 -10.28 5.34
CA TYR A 70 0.45 -10.28 6.23
C TYR A 70 1.74 -9.93 5.46
N MET A 71 1.97 -10.55 4.31
CA MET A 71 3.15 -10.26 3.48
C MET A 71 3.13 -8.81 2.94
N GLN A 72 1.95 -8.28 2.62
CA GLN A 72 1.79 -6.90 2.18
C GLN A 72 2.29 -5.89 3.21
N LEU A 73 2.06 -6.15 4.50
CA LEU A 73 2.46 -5.25 5.58
C LEU A 73 3.93 -4.85 5.47
N PHE A 74 4.81 -5.82 5.21
CA PHE A 74 6.24 -5.60 5.06
C PHE A 74 6.60 -4.83 3.79
N SER A 75 5.92 -5.12 2.68
CA SER A 75 6.14 -4.42 1.41
C SER A 75 5.80 -2.93 1.55
N VAL A 76 4.68 -2.61 2.20
CA VAL A 76 4.21 -1.23 2.40
C VAL A 76 5.08 -0.50 3.42
N ALA A 77 5.49 -1.15 4.53
CA ALA A 77 6.35 -0.55 5.55
C ALA A 77 7.72 -0.08 5.02
N LEU A 78 8.30 -0.87 4.11
CA LEU A 78 9.59 -0.56 3.47
C LEU A 78 9.43 0.24 2.17
N GLY A 79 8.20 0.70 1.90
CA GLY A 79 7.78 1.32 0.65
C GLY A 79 8.48 2.66 0.35
N ARG A 80 8.28 3.12 -0.89
CA ARG A 80 8.86 4.36 -1.41
C ARG A 80 8.48 5.59 -0.60
N PHE A 81 7.25 5.64 -0.09
CA PHE A 81 6.72 6.81 0.59
C PHE A 81 7.60 7.25 1.77
N ASN A 82 8.02 6.32 2.62
CA ASN A 82 8.88 6.60 3.78
C ASN A 82 10.23 7.22 3.35
N ARG A 83 10.78 6.79 2.20
CA ARG A 83 12.00 7.38 1.62
C ARG A 83 11.77 8.74 0.99
N GLU A 84 10.54 9.01 0.53
CA GLU A 84 10.19 10.28 -0.10
C GLU A 84 10.02 11.39 0.95
N LEU A 85 9.52 11.05 2.14
CA LEU A 85 9.35 11.99 3.26
C LEU A 85 10.68 12.61 3.73
N ILE A 86 11.82 11.93 3.51
CA ILE A 86 13.16 12.40 3.98
C ILE A 86 13.69 13.50 3.06
N LYS A 87 13.14 13.64 1.85
CA LYS A 87 13.72 14.51 0.82
C LYS A 87 13.28 15.96 1.02
N PRO A 88 14.21 16.93 1.18
CA PRO A 88 13.85 18.31 1.53
C PRO A 88 12.89 19.01 0.55
N TYR A 89 12.98 18.69 -0.75
CA TYR A 89 12.18 19.36 -1.77
C TYR A 89 10.66 19.14 -1.60
N ILE A 90 10.20 18.07 -0.94
CA ILE A 90 8.76 17.84 -0.75
C ILE A 90 8.12 18.90 0.15
N TYR A 91 8.91 19.45 1.08
CA TYR A 91 8.48 20.51 1.99
C TYR A 91 8.49 21.88 1.30
N LEU A 92 9.40 22.11 0.34
CA LEU A 92 9.58 23.38 -0.36
C LEU A 92 8.52 23.67 -1.44
N ILE A 93 7.72 22.69 -1.85
CA ILE A 93 6.65 22.90 -2.85
C ILE A 93 5.54 23.79 -2.23
N PRO A 94 5.21 24.95 -2.84
CA PRO A 94 4.24 25.90 -2.30
C PRO A 94 2.79 25.47 -2.62
N GLU A 95 2.39 24.31 -2.11
CA GLU A 95 1.05 23.71 -2.26
C GLU A 95 0.55 23.15 -0.91
N PRO A 96 -0.77 23.01 -0.71
CA PRO A 96 -1.32 22.52 0.55
C PRO A 96 -0.77 21.13 0.90
N PRO A 97 -0.44 20.87 2.19
CA PRO A 97 0.18 19.63 2.66
C PRO A 97 -0.55 18.35 2.24
N LEU A 98 -1.88 18.35 2.32
CA LEU A 98 -2.70 17.20 1.92
C LEU A 98 -2.53 16.85 0.43
N LYS A 99 -2.47 17.86 -0.43
CA LYS A 99 -2.30 17.63 -1.88
C LYS A 99 -0.93 17.04 -2.17
N LYS A 100 0.12 17.54 -1.51
CA LYS A 100 1.48 16.98 -1.59
C LYS A 100 1.52 15.52 -1.13
N LEU A 101 0.85 15.23 -0.02
CA LEU A 101 0.72 13.88 0.54
C LEU A 101 0.03 12.93 -0.45
N LEU A 102 -1.14 13.31 -0.97
CA LEU A 102 -1.90 12.46 -1.90
C LEU A 102 -1.12 12.17 -3.19
N TYR A 103 -0.42 13.15 -3.76
CA TYR A 103 0.42 12.92 -4.95
C TYR A 103 1.66 12.07 -4.65
N ALA A 104 2.23 12.17 -3.44
CA ALA A 104 3.33 11.33 -3.01
C ALA A 104 2.90 9.86 -2.80
N LEU A 105 1.67 9.64 -2.33
CA LEU A 105 1.08 8.31 -2.12
C LEU A 105 0.54 7.67 -3.40
N LYS A 106 0.12 8.49 -4.37
CA LYS A 106 -0.58 8.04 -5.57
C LYS A 106 0.13 6.92 -6.32
N GLU A 107 1.45 7.02 -6.53
CA GLU A 107 2.17 5.98 -7.27
C GLU A 107 2.19 4.66 -6.50
N SER A 108 2.45 4.68 -5.19
CA SER A 108 2.44 3.48 -4.35
C SER A 108 1.07 2.79 -4.35
N LEU A 109 -0.02 3.55 -4.17
CA LEU A 109 -1.37 3.00 -4.18
C LEU A 109 -1.75 2.39 -5.54
N LEU A 110 -1.31 2.99 -6.66
CA LEU A 110 -1.56 2.44 -8.00
C LEU A 110 -0.76 1.16 -8.24
N THR A 111 0.51 1.12 -7.81
CA THR A 111 1.32 -0.09 -7.85
C THR A 111 0.68 -1.21 -7.02
N ASP A 112 0.26 -0.92 -5.78
CA ASP A 112 -0.35 -1.90 -4.90
C ASP A 112 -1.69 -2.41 -5.45
N ALA A 113 -2.46 -1.56 -6.11
CA ALA A 113 -3.71 -1.96 -6.76
C ALA A 113 -3.47 -2.87 -7.98
N MET A 114 -2.44 -2.58 -8.78
CA MET A 114 -2.04 -3.45 -9.88
C MET A 114 -1.52 -4.81 -9.38
N GLU A 115 -0.73 -4.80 -8.30
CA GLU A 115 -0.25 -6.01 -7.64
C GLU A 115 -1.41 -6.86 -7.12
N ALA A 116 -2.35 -6.25 -6.40
CA ALA A 116 -3.55 -6.91 -5.89
C ALA A 116 -4.38 -7.54 -7.00
N LEU A 117 -4.61 -6.81 -8.09
CA LEU A 117 -5.36 -7.29 -9.25
C LEU A 117 -4.68 -8.51 -9.89
N VAL A 118 -3.39 -8.40 -10.22
CA VAL A 118 -2.66 -9.51 -10.88
C VAL A 118 -2.60 -10.74 -9.96
N LEU A 119 -2.29 -10.54 -8.68
CA LEU A 119 -2.13 -11.62 -7.72
C LEU A 119 -3.44 -12.39 -7.49
N PHE A 120 -4.53 -11.68 -7.13
CA PHE A 120 -5.77 -12.35 -6.76
C PHE A 120 -6.58 -12.88 -7.94
N VAL A 121 -6.37 -12.36 -9.15
CA VAL A 121 -6.89 -13.01 -10.37
C VAL A 121 -6.23 -14.37 -10.56
N ILE A 122 -4.90 -14.46 -10.45
CA ILE A 122 -4.19 -15.74 -10.61
C ILE A 122 -4.56 -16.71 -9.47
N VAL A 123 -4.50 -16.25 -8.21
CA VAL A 123 -4.87 -17.06 -7.03
C VAL A 123 -6.31 -17.56 -7.14
N GLY A 124 -7.24 -16.68 -7.49
CA GLY A 124 -8.64 -17.05 -7.67
C GLY A 124 -8.86 -18.14 -8.71
N LEU A 125 -8.16 -18.07 -9.84
CA LEU A 125 -8.20 -19.10 -10.88
C LEU A 125 -7.58 -20.43 -10.42
N VAL A 126 -6.45 -20.39 -9.70
CA VAL A 126 -5.80 -21.60 -9.16
C VAL A 126 -6.70 -22.32 -8.15
N MET A 127 -7.43 -21.55 -7.34
CA MET A 127 -8.30 -22.06 -6.28
C MET A 127 -9.73 -22.38 -6.76
N GLY A 128 -10.10 -21.99 -7.98
CA GLY A 128 -11.47 -22.16 -8.49
C GLY A 128 -12.49 -21.28 -7.77
N ALA A 129 -12.06 -20.13 -7.24
CA ALA A 129 -12.94 -19.19 -6.54
C ALA A 129 -13.96 -18.54 -7.50
N SER A 130 -15.11 -18.16 -6.97
CA SER A 130 -16.12 -17.48 -7.79
C SER A 130 -15.64 -16.11 -8.25
N PRO A 131 -16.07 -15.59 -9.42
CA PRO A 131 -15.67 -14.27 -9.88
C PRO A 131 -16.00 -13.15 -8.88
N VAL A 132 -17.08 -13.31 -8.12
CA VAL A 132 -17.50 -12.36 -7.08
C VAL A 132 -16.49 -12.32 -5.93
N GLU A 133 -16.04 -13.48 -5.44
CA GLU A 133 -15.01 -13.56 -4.39
C GLU A 133 -13.68 -12.97 -4.85
N ILE A 134 -13.29 -13.22 -6.10
CA ILE A 134 -12.06 -12.65 -6.67
C ILE A 134 -12.12 -11.12 -6.66
N ILE A 135 -13.23 -10.54 -7.10
CA ILE A 135 -13.42 -9.08 -7.11
C ILE A 135 -13.32 -8.52 -5.69
N PHE A 136 -14.01 -9.13 -4.72
CA PHE A 136 -13.96 -8.64 -3.34
C PHE A 136 -12.62 -8.89 -2.65
N CYS A 137 -11.88 -9.95 -2.98
CA CYS A 137 -10.51 -10.14 -2.53
C CYS A 137 -9.58 -9.05 -3.06
N VAL A 138 -9.69 -8.68 -4.35
CA VAL A 138 -8.92 -7.58 -4.94
C VAL A 138 -9.24 -6.26 -4.22
N LEU A 139 -10.52 -5.95 -4.03
CA LEU A 139 -10.97 -4.73 -3.34
C LEU A 139 -10.49 -4.70 -1.89
N ALA A 140 -10.63 -5.80 -1.16
CA ALA A 140 -10.16 -5.91 0.22
C ALA A 140 -8.65 -5.73 0.30
N ARG A 141 -7.88 -6.30 -0.64
CA ARG A 141 -6.42 -6.14 -0.69
C ARG A 141 -6.00 -4.70 -0.99
N ILE A 142 -6.73 -4.00 -1.85
CA ILE A 142 -6.53 -2.57 -2.10
C ILE A 142 -6.86 -1.75 -0.84
N SER A 143 -7.92 -2.11 -0.11
CA SER A 143 -8.29 -1.43 1.14
C SER A 143 -7.20 -1.56 2.20
N PHE A 144 -6.55 -2.73 2.31
CA PHE A 144 -5.40 -2.91 3.20
C PHE A 144 -4.17 -2.12 2.74
N ALA A 145 -3.95 -1.96 1.43
CA ALA A 145 -2.88 -1.09 0.92
C ALA A 145 -3.07 0.35 1.41
N LEU A 146 -4.30 0.86 1.30
CA LEU A 146 -4.67 2.18 1.79
C LEU A 146 -4.52 2.28 3.32
N LEU A 147 -5.00 1.27 4.05
CA LEU A 147 -4.95 1.24 5.52
C LEU A 147 -3.51 1.19 6.05
N PHE A 148 -2.65 0.37 5.44
CA PHE A 148 -1.24 0.28 5.81
C PHE A 148 -0.46 1.54 5.44
N THR A 149 -0.78 2.14 4.29
CA THR A 149 -0.22 3.43 3.89
C THR A 149 -0.62 4.54 4.86
N ALA A 150 -1.90 4.59 5.25
CA ALA A 150 -2.39 5.53 6.25
C ALA A 150 -1.74 5.31 7.62
N GLY A 151 -1.51 4.05 8.02
CA GLY A 151 -0.78 3.71 9.23
C GLY A 151 0.68 4.18 9.21
N ASN A 152 1.38 4.08 8.08
CA ASN A 152 2.72 4.66 7.94
C ASN A 152 2.70 6.18 8.14
N VAL A 153 1.73 6.86 7.53
CA VAL A 153 1.55 8.32 7.70
C VAL A 153 1.27 8.68 9.16
N LEU A 154 0.44 7.90 9.86
CA LEU A 154 0.14 8.09 11.27
C LEU A 154 1.39 7.93 12.15
N VAL A 155 2.17 6.87 11.92
CA VAL A 155 3.38 6.58 12.70
C VAL A 155 4.44 7.65 12.46
N GLU A 156 4.66 8.08 11.22
CA GLU A 156 5.59 9.19 10.94
C GLU A 156 5.11 10.51 11.56
N ARG A 157 3.78 10.72 11.68
CA ARG A 157 3.23 11.91 12.34
C ARG A 157 3.46 11.90 13.86
N VAL A 158 3.27 10.76 14.51
CA VAL A 158 3.31 10.66 15.97
C VAL A 158 4.74 10.39 16.48
N PHE A 159 5.51 9.59 15.74
CA PHE A 159 6.81 9.05 16.14
C PHE A 159 7.95 9.38 15.17
N GLY A 160 7.77 10.30 14.22
CA GLY A 160 8.81 10.66 13.24
C GLY A 160 10.13 11.14 13.85
N MET A 161 10.08 11.76 15.03
CA MET A 161 11.24 12.22 15.79
C MET A 161 12.02 11.10 16.52
N VAL A 162 11.47 9.88 16.59
CA VAL A 162 12.12 8.76 17.28
C VAL A 162 13.27 8.21 16.43
N SER A 163 14.48 8.18 16.98
CA SER A 163 15.65 7.70 16.22
C SER A 163 15.72 6.17 16.10
N SER A 164 15.07 5.43 17.01
CA SER A 164 15.09 3.96 17.01
C SER A 164 14.16 3.38 15.95
N LYS A 165 14.75 2.76 14.92
CA LYS A 165 14.02 2.05 13.86
C LYS A 165 13.16 0.90 14.40
N ALA A 166 13.63 0.21 15.45
CA ALA A 166 12.90 -0.89 16.06
C ALA A 166 11.60 -0.40 16.74
N LEU A 167 11.66 0.74 17.44
CA LEU A 167 10.48 1.32 18.09
C LEU A 167 9.46 1.83 17.07
N ILE A 168 9.92 2.52 16.02
CA ILE A 168 9.03 2.95 14.92
C ILE A 168 8.31 1.74 14.32
N PHE A 169 9.03 0.65 14.07
CA PHE A 169 8.47 -0.54 13.48
C PHE A 169 7.49 -1.26 14.42
N LEU A 170 7.77 -1.31 15.73
CA LEU A 170 6.85 -1.83 16.74
C LEU A 170 5.55 -1.01 16.80
N PHE A 171 5.64 0.32 16.87
CA PHE A 171 4.46 1.19 16.88
C PHE A 171 3.68 1.11 15.57
N TYR A 172 4.36 0.91 14.45
CA TYR A 172 3.71 0.64 13.18
C TYR A 172 2.85 -0.62 13.22
N PHE A 173 3.40 -1.74 13.70
CA PHE A 173 2.60 -2.96 13.86
C PHE A 173 1.39 -2.77 14.77
N LEU A 174 1.58 -2.12 15.93
CA LEU A 174 0.49 -1.87 16.88
C LEU A 174 -0.60 -0.99 16.27
N ALA A 175 -0.22 0.08 15.58
CA ALA A 175 -1.15 0.98 14.91
C ALA A 175 -1.94 0.24 13.80
N LEU A 176 -1.26 -0.57 12.99
CA LEU A 176 -1.92 -1.35 11.94
C LEU A 176 -2.88 -2.39 12.49
N LEU A 177 -2.49 -3.10 13.55
CA LEU A 177 -3.37 -4.08 14.20
C LEU A 177 -4.62 -3.38 14.72
N LEU A 178 -4.47 -2.27 15.44
CA LEU A 178 -5.60 -1.49 15.95
C LEU A 178 -6.51 -0.98 14.82
N MET A 179 -5.94 -0.49 13.71
CA MET A 179 -6.70 0.01 12.57
C MET A 179 -7.42 -1.11 11.80
N ALA A 180 -6.87 -2.32 11.76
CA ALA A 180 -7.45 -3.46 11.05
C ALA A 180 -8.56 -4.17 11.85
N VAL A 181 -8.53 -4.11 13.18
CA VAL A 181 -9.49 -4.79 14.07
C VAL A 181 -10.95 -4.50 13.70
N PRO A 182 -11.41 -3.26 13.49
CA PRO A 182 -12.81 -2.99 13.13
C PRO A 182 -13.25 -3.67 11.84
N GLY A 183 -12.36 -3.72 10.83
CA GLY A 183 -12.63 -4.41 9.56
C GLY A 183 -12.74 -5.93 9.73
N ILE A 184 -11.85 -6.51 10.55
CA ILE A 184 -11.86 -7.95 10.87
C ILE A 184 -13.12 -8.32 11.67
N VAL A 185 -13.47 -7.53 12.68
CA VAL A 185 -14.67 -7.75 13.49
C VAL A 185 -15.92 -7.72 12.62
N LEU A 186 -16.06 -6.71 11.75
CA LEU A 186 -17.21 -6.65 10.85
C LEU A 186 -17.25 -7.82 9.88
N ALA A 187 -16.10 -8.25 9.34
CA ALA A 187 -16.03 -9.42 8.48
C ALA A 187 -16.53 -10.68 9.19
N VAL A 188 -16.09 -10.92 10.43
CA VAL A 188 -16.51 -12.08 11.24
C VAL A 188 -18.02 -12.02 11.50
N VAL A 189 -18.55 -10.85 11.90
CA VAL A 189 -19.99 -10.67 12.14
C VAL A 189 -20.80 -10.96 10.88
N LEU A 190 -20.40 -10.41 9.73
CA LEU A 190 -21.09 -10.64 8.46
C LEU A 190 -21.03 -12.10 7.99
N SER A 191 -19.91 -12.77 8.24
CA SER A 191 -19.74 -14.21 7.96
C SER A 191 -20.77 -15.09 8.69
N VAL A 192 -21.17 -14.67 9.90
CA VAL A 192 -22.11 -15.42 10.75
C VAL A 192 -23.56 -15.05 10.44
N VAL A 193 -23.84 -13.77 10.19
CA VAL A 193 -25.21 -13.26 10.03
C VAL A 193 -25.77 -13.50 8.63
N VAL A 194 -24.92 -13.52 7.60
CA VAL A 194 -25.37 -13.63 6.19
C VAL A 194 -24.97 -14.98 5.62
N PRO A 195 -25.90 -15.94 5.46
CA PRO A 195 -25.58 -17.31 5.02
C PRO A 195 -25.30 -17.43 3.51
N VAL A 196 -25.59 -16.39 2.72
CA VAL A 196 -25.38 -16.37 1.27
C VAL A 196 -24.18 -15.49 0.94
N PHE A 197 -23.27 -15.97 0.08
CA PHE A 197 -22.05 -15.26 -0.29
C PHE A 197 -21.20 -14.82 0.92
N THR A 198 -21.14 -15.67 1.96
CA THR A 198 -20.49 -15.39 3.26
C THR A 198 -19.13 -14.70 3.12
N VAL A 199 -18.24 -15.27 2.29
CA VAL A 199 -16.88 -14.74 2.07
C VAL A 199 -16.90 -13.38 1.37
N ALA A 200 -17.67 -13.24 0.29
CA ALA A 200 -17.73 -12.00 -0.47
C ALA A 200 -18.34 -10.84 0.36
N VAL A 201 -19.39 -11.10 1.12
CA VAL A 201 -20.03 -10.11 2.00
C VAL A 201 -19.10 -9.71 3.14
N ALA A 202 -18.39 -10.67 3.75
CA ALA A 202 -17.39 -10.40 4.77
C ALA A 202 -16.26 -9.50 4.25
N LEU A 203 -15.72 -9.82 3.05
CA LEU A 203 -14.69 -9.02 2.39
C LEU A 203 -15.19 -7.63 2.00
N ALA A 204 -16.45 -7.50 1.56
CA ALA A 204 -17.07 -6.21 1.24
C ALA A 204 -17.18 -5.32 2.47
N GLY A 205 -17.69 -5.85 3.59
CA GLY A 205 -17.78 -5.13 4.85
C GLY A 205 -16.41 -4.68 5.36
N MET A 206 -15.42 -5.58 5.33
CA MET A 206 -14.04 -5.27 5.68
C MET A 206 -13.48 -4.12 4.81
N THR A 207 -13.69 -4.21 3.50
CA THR A 207 -13.24 -3.20 2.52
C THR A 207 -13.81 -1.82 2.88
N ALA A 208 -15.13 -1.75 3.14
CA ALA A 208 -15.79 -0.49 3.45
C ALA A 208 -15.21 0.16 4.71
N VAL A 209 -15.06 -0.61 5.80
CA VAL A 209 -14.50 -0.12 7.07
C VAL A 209 -13.04 0.30 6.91
N ASN A 210 -12.24 -0.51 6.23
CA ASN A 210 -10.82 -0.21 5.99
C ASN A 210 -10.64 1.09 5.20
N VAL A 211 -11.47 1.32 4.17
CA VAL A 211 -11.44 2.56 3.38
C VAL A 211 -11.82 3.76 4.25
N VAL A 212 -12.88 3.66 5.05
CA VAL A 212 -13.32 4.73 5.95
C VAL A 212 -12.20 5.09 6.94
N ILE A 213 -11.62 4.09 7.62
CA ILE A 213 -10.54 4.28 8.58
C ILE A 213 -9.30 4.85 7.89
N GLY A 214 -8.89 4.30 6.75
CA GLY A 214 -7.72 4.75 6.00
C GLY A 214 -7.83 6.21 5.56
N VAL A 215 -8.99 6.60 5.00
CA VAL A 215 -9.25 8.00 4.59
C VAL A 215 -9.30 8.93 5.80
N LEU A 216 -9.98 8.52 6.88
CA LEU A 216 -10.06 9.31 8.11
C LEU A 216 -8.68 9.56 8.72
N VAL A 217 -7.83 8.53 8.81
CA VAL A 217 -6.46 8.66 9.31
C VAL A 217 -5.63 9.58 8.42
N LEU A 218 -5.71 9.44 7.09
CA LEU A 218 -5.02 10.35 6.17
C LEU A 218 -5.48 11.81 6.33
N TRP A 219 -6.78 12.02 6.56
CA TRP A 219 -7.36 13.35 6.77
C TRP A 219 -6.94 13.96 8.11
N LEU A 220 -6.87 13.17 9.18
CA LEU A 220 -6.36 13.59 10.49
C LEU A 220 -4.87 13.90 10.43
N CYS A 221 -4.12 13.18 9.59
CA CYS A 221 -2.68 13.36 9.42
C CYS A 221 -2.29 14.32 8.29
N ARG A 222 -3.24 15.07 7.72
CA ARG A 222 -3.04 15.94 6.55
C ARG A 222 -1.88 16.94 6.66
N ASN A 223 -1.54 17.34 7.88
CA ASN A 223 -0.52 18.33 8.19
C ASN A 223 0.89 17.74 8.37
N LEU A 224 1.11 16.46 8.06
CA LEU A 224 2.43 15.80 8.18
C LEU A 224 3.53 16.60 7.46
N LEU A 225 3.25 17.04 6.22
CA LEU A 225 4.23 17.75 5.37
C LEU A 225 4.39 19.25 5.68
N GLN A 226 3.92 19.72 6.85
CA GLN A 226 4.18 21.09 7.32
C GLN A 226 5.49 21.19 8.09
N TYR A 227 5.89 20.12 8.79
CA TYR A 227 7.03 20.12 9.69
C TYR A 227 8.14 19.22 9.14
N ALA A 228 9.16 19.82 8.53
CA ALA A 228 10.31 19.07 8.03
C ALA A 228 11.11 18.39 9.17
N GLU A 229 11.08 18.98 10.37
CA GLU A 229 11.77 18.48 11.56
C GLU A 229 11.29 17.10 12.01
N LEU A 230 10.03 16.75 11.71
CA LEU A 230 9.49 15.42 12.02
C LEU A 230 10.21 14.30 11.27
N ASN A 231 11.00 14.61 10.23
CA ASN A 231 11.64 13.60 9.42
C ASN A 231 13.13 13.88 9.15
N ASN A 232 13.79 14.51 10.12
CA ASN A 232 15.23 14.74 10.12
C ASN A 232 15.94 13.44 10.55
N LYS A 233 16.10 12.50 9.60
CA LYS A 233 16.77 11.20 9.77
C LYS A 233 17.99 11.10 8.87
#